data_AF-A0A7Y5L4W3-F1
#
_entry.id   AF-A0A7Y5L4W3-F1
#
_cell.length_a   1.000
_cell.length_b   1.000
_cell.length_c   1.000
_cell.angle_alpha   90.00
_cell.angle_beta   90.00
_cell.angle_gamma   90.00
#
_symmetry.space_group_name_H-M   'P 1'
#
loop_
_entity.id
_entity.type
_entity.pdbx_description
1 polymer ?
#
loop_
_entity_poly.entity_id
_entity_poly.type
_entity_poly.pdbx_seq_one_letter_code
_entity_poly.pdbx_strand_id
1 'polypeptide(L)'
;AIKIGGNYPEGSYRVFFDENGAILNVEQKTGSDKKDAEEGFVEGYIQEGYFYFRKKRDDHRHHAIDALAVALTNSRIFNSIAKSSTIEDFDPYGIFVKAMKDKIKRIMAEELDADKIRKEAREIVEKLAISYDSMKKVVASSKKKLYRNGKSLKNKEGKILYAKGHTARAPLHEESLYGAVTFDDGSMRYVIRRPVSYFSSRKHVEEIVDTSIRLIFLRMLDSGKSFKEIAEKGIFLPNRNGENVPVKNIRTYVEGNDLPKIRTSDISGLFIKTGGNYRIGIYGESNPQKGSKRSFITRSYFEAARLMNRHEPLFPQIHNGKSLLFSLTQDEMVILFDQHEDEIQWDEPVSLFNRLFKVVKFDQNGNIILVRHNLANVKVDKGMPVSDLNRSQGEVRRANFNTIKGIKVIVNECGEIERC
;
A
#
# COMPACT_ATOMS: atom_id res chain seq x y z
N ALA A 1 5.38 -17.71 25.35
CA ALA A 1 4.96 -17.22 26.68
C ALA A 1 6.14 -17.35 27.64
N ILE A 2 6.27 -16.47 28.63
CA ILE A 2 7.33 -16.51 29.65
C ILE A 2 6.67 -16.76 31.00
N LYS A 3 7.26 -17.62 31.84
CA LYS A 3 6.79 -17.82 33.21
C LYS A 3 7.13 -16.57 34.03
N ILE A 4 6.14 -15.96 34.66
CA ILE A 4 6.39 -14.81 35.55
C ILE A 4 6.59 -15.32 36.97
N GLY A 5 7.65 -14.85 37.64
CA GLY A 5 7.81 -15.03 39.07
C GLY A 5 6.89 -14.08 39.83
N GLY A 6 5.82 -14.60 40.43
CA GLY A 6 4.86 -13.81 41.21
C GLY A 6 3.41 -14.21 40.95
N ASN A 7 2.52 -13.88 41.89
CA ASN A 7 1.10 -14.22 41.81
C ASN A 7 0.31 -13.04 41.18
N TYR A 8 0.39 -12.93 39.85
CA TYR A 8 -0.32 -11.90 39.09
C TYR A 8 -1.70 -12.41 38.65
N PRO A 9 -2.80 -11.64 38.84
CA PRO A 9 -4.11 -12.03 38.36
C PRO A 9 -4.14 -12.12 36.82
N GLU A 10 -5.12 -12.84 36.28
CA GLU A 10 -5.30 -12.92 34.83
C GLU A 10 -5.76 -11.56 34.28
N GLY A 11 -5.17 -11.13 33.16
CA GLY A 11 -5.46 -9.81 32.62
C GLY A 11 -4.44 -9.32 31.61
N SER A 12 -4.59 -8.06 31.18
CA SER A 12 -3.64 -7.40 30.26
C SER A 12 -2.53 -6.70 31.04
N TYR A 13 -1.29 -6.87 30.58
CA TYR A 13 -0.09 -6.36 31.25
C TYR A 13 0.89 -5.72 30.28
N ARG A 14 1.71 -4.80 30.80
CA ARG A 14 2.96 -4.33 30.20
C ARG A 14 4.10 -4.95 31.00
N VAL A 15 5.02 -5.61 30.30
CA VAL A 15 6.20 -6.23 30.93
C VAL A 15 7.45 -5.57 30.38
N PHE A 16 8.30 -5.10 31.27
CA PHE A 16 9.57 -4.45 30.96
C PHE A 16 10.67 -5.50 31.05
N PHE A 17 11.55 -5.52 30.06
CA PHE A 17 12.67 -6.45 30.00
C PHE A 17 13.99 -5.68 29.99
N ASP A 18 15.03 -6.26 30.59
CA ASP A 18 16.40 -5.79 30.40
C ASP A 18 16.96 -6.21 29.03
N GLU A 19 18.17 -5.77 28.71
CA GLU A 19 18.86 -6.12 27.45
C GLU A 19 19.09 -7.64 27.29
N ASN A 20 19.08 -8.40 28.38
CA ASN A 20 19.25 -9.85 28.40
C ASN A 20 17.91 -10.61 28.39
N GLY A 21 16.78 -9.91 28.36
CA GLY A 21 15.45 -10.49 28.37
C GLY A 21 14.94 -10.94 29.74
N ALA A 22 15.58 -10.53 30.84
CA ALA A 22 15.06 -10.72 32.19
C ALA A 22 13.96 -9.70 32.50
N ILE A 23 12.96 -10.13 33.28
CA ILE A 23 11.81 -9.27 33.64
C ILE A 23 12.27 -8.24 34.67
N LEU A 24 12.21 -6.95 34.30
CA LEU A 24 12.48 -5.83 35.19
C LEU A 24 11.23 -5.43 35.99
N ASN A 25 10.08 -5.36 35.31
CA ASN A 25 8.83 -4.90 35.92
C ASN A 25 7.60 -5.45 35.17
N VAL A 26 6.48 -5.58 35.87
CA VAL A 26 5.19 -6.07 35.37
C VAL A 26 4.07 -5.13 35.85
N GLU A 27 3.44 -4.41 34.92
CA GLU A 27 2.39 -3.43 35.21
C GLU A 27 1.04 -3.88 34.63
N GLN A 28 0.00 -3.91 35.47
CA GLN A 28 -1.35 -4.24 35.03
C GLN A 28 -1.97 -3.07 34.26
N LYS A 29 -2.56 -3.35 33.10
CA LYS A 29 -3.19 -2.33 32.27
C LYS A 29 -4.61 -2.04 32.76
N THR A 30 -4.77 -0.99 33.56
CA THR A 30 -6.08 -0.51 34.03
C THR A 30 -6.62 0.58 33.10
N GLY A 31 -7.33 0.20 32.03
CA GLY A 31 -8.04 1.13 31.15
C GLY A 31 -7.36 1.46 29.80
N SER A 32 -8.01 2.31 29.01
CA SER A 32 -7.58 2.74 27.68
C SER A 32 -6.57 3.89 27.72
N ASP A 33 -5.54 3.76 28.57
CA ASP A 33 -4.50 4.77 28.67
C ASP A 33 -3.59 4.71 27.44
N LYS A 34 -3.85 5.64 26.51
CA LYS A 34 -2.88 6.13 25.53
C LYS A 34 -1.84 6.99 26.26
N LYS A 35 -1.03 6.37 27.11
CA LYS A 35 0.27 6.95 27.46
C LYS A 35 1.22 6.68 26.30
N ASP A 36 1.95 7.73 25.94
CA ASP A 36 2.98 7.71 24.92
C ASP A 36 3.96 6.57 25.15
N ALA A 37 4.52 6.07 24.05
CA ALA A 37 5.44 4.94 24.04
C ALA A 37 6.71 5.28 24.82
N GLU A 38 6.71 5.03 26.13
CA GLU A 38 7.96 4.84 26.88
C GLU A 38 8.63 3.57 26.34
N GLU A 39 9.87 3.72 25.86
CA GLU A 39 10.66 2.63 25.29
C GLU A 39 10.91 1.54 26.35
N GLY A 40 10.83 0.26 25.96
CA GLY A 40 11.29 -0.87 26.78
C GLY A 40 10.23 -1.84 27.31
N PHE A 41 8.94 -1.61 27.09
CA PHE A 41 7.89 -2.57 27.49
C PHE A 41 7.30 -3.37 26.32
N VAL A 42 6.82 -4.57 26.63
CA VAL A 42 6.03 -5.40 25.71
C VAL A 42 4.64 -5.60 26.28
N GLU A 43 3.62 -5.37 25.45
CA GLU A 43 2.23 -5.65 25.83
C GLU A 43 1.90 -7.13 25.66
N GLY A 44 1.04 -7.64 26.55
CA GLY A 44 0.57 -9.02 26.52
C GLY A 44 -0.53 -9.25 27.53
N TYR A 45 -0.81 -10.53 27.78
CA TYR A 45 -1.74 -10.95 28.82
C TYR A 45 -1.12 -12.04 29.68
N ILE A 46 -1.47 -12.05 30.97
CA ILE A 46 -1.08 -13.11 31.89
C ILE A 46 -2.24 -14.10 32.00
N GLN A 47 -1.94 -15.38 31.85
CA GLN A 47 -2.87 -16.49 32.04
C GLN A 47 -2.13 -17.69 32.63
N GLU A 48 -2.70 -18.32 33.67
CA GLU A 48 -2.08 -19.46 34.37
C GLU A 48 -0.60 -19.23 34.82
N GLY A 49 -0.24 -18.01 35.21
CA GLY A 49 1.13 -17.66 35.63
C GLY A 49 2.15 -17.46 34.49
N TYR A 50 1.68 -17.43 33.23
CA TYR A 50 2.50 -17.17 32.06
C TYR A 50 2.10 -15.86 31.37
N PHE A 51 3.10 -15.07 30.97
CA PHE A 51 2.92 -13.92 30.09
C PHE A 51 2.93 -14.33 28.62
N TYR A 52 1.84 -14.03 27.94
CA TYR A 52 1.68 -14.19 26.51
C TYR A 52 1.85 -12.84 25.82
N PHE A 53 2.92 -12.72 25.05
CA PHE A 53 3.16 -11.56 24.21
C PHE A 53 1.99 -11.32 23.26
N ARG A 54 1.57 -10.06 23.17
CA ARG A 54 0.61 -9.65 22.15
C ARG A 54 1.29 -9.75 20.79
N LYS A 55 0.75 -10.57 19.90
CA LYS A 55 1.28 -10.76 18.54
C LYS A 55 1.28 -9.43 17.78
N LYS A 56 2.47 -8.92 17.44
CA LYS A 56 2.65 -7.73 16.59
C LYS A 56 2.26 -8.11 15.15
N ARG A 57 1.03 -7.75 14.75
CA ARG A 57 0.53 -7.99 13.37
C ARG A 57 1.10 -7.00 12.35
N ASP A 58 1.74 -5.93 12.83
CA ASP A 58 2.31 -4.86 12.02
C ASP A 58 3.73 -5.19 11.52
N ASP A 59 4.25 -6.39 11.82
CA ASP A 59 5.51 -6.90 11.27
C ASP A 59 5.25 -8.20 10.52
N HIS A 60 5.49 -8.24 9.22
CA HIS A 60 5.25 -9.39 8.34
C HIS A 60 6.03 -10.65 8.75
N ARG A 61 7.12 -10.52 9.52
CA ARG A 61 7.92 -11.68 9.99
C ARG A 61 7.13 -12.63 10.88
N HIS A 62 5.97 -12.21 11.41
CA HIS A 62 5.08 -13.10 12.15
C HIS A 62 4.60 -14.30 11.31
N HIS A 63 4.54 -14.18 9.97
CA HIS A 63 4.20 -15.30 9.10
C HIS A 63 5.27 -16.40 9.11
N ALA A 64 6.56 -16.04 9.22
CA ALA A 64 7.64 -17.00 9.34
C ALA A 64 7.60 -17.73 10.70
N ILE A 65 7.26 -17.02 11.77
CA ILE A 65 7.05 -17.62 13.10
C ILE A 65 5.87 -18.60 13.07
N ASP A 66 4.76 -18.24 12.40
CA ASP A 66 3.61 -19.13 12.23
C ASP A 66 3.99 -20.38 11.41
N ALA A 67 4.75 -20.21 10.32
CA ALA A 67 5.23 -21.33 9.50
C ALA A 67 6.18 -22.26 10.29
N LEU A 68 7.06 -21.71 11.13
CA LEU A 68 7.90 -22.49 12.03
C LEU A 68 7.05 -23.29 13.03
N ALA A 69 6.02 -22.69 13.62
CA ALA A 69 5.12 -23.38 14.52
C ALA A 69 4.38 -24.54 13.83
N VAL A 70 3.97 -24.35 12.57
CA VAL A 70 3.38 -25.42 11.75
C VAL A 70 4.40 -26.53 11.48
N ALA A 71 5.65 -26.19 11.13
CA ALA A 71 6.71 -27.17 10.85
C ALA A 71 7.07 -28.02 12.09
N LEU A 72 7.01 -27.43 13.28
CA LEU A 72 7.23 -28.13 14.55
C LEU A 72 6.03 -28.96 15.01
N THR A 73 4.88 -28.86 14.33
CA THR A 73 3.68 -29.61 14.68
C THR A 73 3.66 -30.95 13.96
N ASN A 74 3.94 -32.04 14.68
CA ASN A 74 3.81 -33.39 14.14
C ASN A 74 2.37 -33.94 14.24
N SER A 75 2.14 -35.10 13.60
CA SER A 75 0.82 -35.74 13.57
C SER A 75 0.25 -36.07 14.96
N ARG A 76 1.09 -36.35 15.98
CA ARG A 76 0.60 -36.63 17.35
C ARG A 76 0.07 -35.36 18.01
N ILE A 77 0.80 -34.27 17.87
CA ILE A 77 0.39 -32.94 18.36
C ILE A 77 -0.88 -32.50 17.63
N PHE A 78 -0.89 -32.59 16.29
CA PHE A 78 -2.05 -32.23 15.47
C PHE A 78 -3.32 -33.01 15.86
N ASN A 79 -3.22 -34.35 15.94
CA ASN A 79 -4.35 -35.19 16.36
C ASN A 79 -4.81 -34.89 17.79
N SER A 80 -3.89 -34.49 18.66
CA SER A 80 -4.21 -34.10 20.04
C SER A 80 -4.94 -32.75 20.09
N ILE A 81 -4.52 -31.77 19.29
CA ILE A 81 -5.18 -30.47 19.15
C ILE A 81 -6.58 -30.66 18.55
N ALA A 82 -6.72 -31.42 17.46
CA ALA A 82 -8.02 -31.66 16.82
C ALA A 82 -9.03 -32.35 17.77
N LYS A 83 -8.56 -33.28 18.60
CA LYS A 83 -9.39 -33.90 19.64
C LYS A 83 -9.77 -32.91 20.74
N SER A 84 -8.86 -32.01 21.15
CA SER A 84 -9.18 -30.99 22.15
C SER A 84 -10.27 -30.02 21.67
N SER A 85 -10.25 -29.59 20.40
CA SER A 85 -11.26 -28.67 19.89
C SER A 85 -12.65 -29.30 19.81
N THR A 86 -12.76 -30.61 19.55
CA THR A 86 -14.06 -31.30 19.58
C THR A 86 -14.61 -31.49 21.00
N ILE A 87 -13.75 -31.45 22.01
CA ILE A 87 -14.13 -31.64 23.42
C ILE A 87 -14.52 -30.30 24.06
N GLU A 88 -13.95 -29.18 23.62
CA GLU A 88 -14.29 -27.83 24.12
C GLU A 88 -15.81 -27.55 24.06
N ASP A 89 -16.51 -28.06 23.06
CA ASP A 89 -17.96 -27.90 22.91
C ASP A 89 -18.80 -28.65 23.96
N PHE A 90 -18.20 -29.64 24.65
CA PHE A 90 -18.88 -30.55 25.58
C PHE A 90 -18.27 -30.57 27.00
N ASP A 91 -17.33 -29.69 27.30
CA ASP A 91 -16.60 -29.63 28.58
C ASP A 91 -16.93 -28.36 29.38
N PRO A 92 -18.12 -28.30 30.03
CA PRO A 92 -18.58 -27.10 30.75
C PRO A 92 -17.68 -26.67 31.91
N TYR A 93 -16.77 -27.54 32.36
CA TYR A 93 -15.82 -27.26 33.45
C TYR A 93 -14.36 -27.16 32.96
N GLY A 94 -14.09 -27.36 31.67
CA GLY A 94 -12.76 -27.27 31.07
C GLY A 94 -11.73 -28.31 31.55
N ILE A 95 -12.18 -29.37 32.25
CA ILE A 95 -11.31 -30.36 32.89
C ILE A 95 -10.59 -31.22 31.85
N PHE A 96 -11.33 -31.69 30.84
CA PHE A 96 -10.80 -32.54 29.78
C PHE A 96 -9.94 -31.73 28.81
N VAL A 97 -10.34 -30.50 28.52
CA VAL A 97 -9.55 -29.56 27.71
C VAL A 97 -8.21 -29.28 28.39
N LYS A 98 -8.20 -29.04 29.70
CA LYS A 98 -6.97 -28.83 30.48
C LYS A 98 -6.06 -30.06 30.46
N ALA A 99 -6.61 -31.25 30.72
CA ALA A 99 -5.84 -32.50 30.67
C ALA A 99 -5.22 -32.75 29.29
N MET A 100 -5.94 -32.41 28.20
CA MET A 100 -5.44 -32.55 26.85
C MET A 100 -4.36 -31.50 26.52
N LYS A 101 -4.52 -30.25 26.97
CA LYS A 101 -3.48 -29.21 26.86
C LYS A 101 -2.21 -29.63 27.60
N ASP A 102 -2.32 -30.21 28.78
CA ASP A 102 -1.17 -30.70 29.53
C ASP A 102 -0.49 -31.90 28.85
N LYS A 103 -1.28 -32.78 28.21
CA LYS A 103 -0.75 -33.85 27.36
C LYS A 103 0.04 -33.30 26.17
N ILE A 104 -0.49 -32.28 25.48
CA ILE A 104 0.21 -31.62 24.37
C ILE A 104 1.51 -30.97 24.87
N LYS A 105 1.47 -30.27 26.00
CA LYS A 105 2.67 -29.66 26.62
C LYS A 105 3.74 -30.71 26.93
N ARG A 106 3.37 -31.90 27.43
CA ARG A 106 4.33 -32.99 27.66
C ARG A 106 4.96 -33.51 26.38
N ILE A 107 4.14 -33.83 25.37
CA ILE A 107 4.65 -34.30 24.06
C ILE A 107 5.62 -33.28 23.47
N MET A 108 5.27 -32.00 23.51
CA MET A 108 6.16 -30.93 23.05
C MET A 108 7.44 -30.84 23.88
N ALA A 109 7.38 -30.97 25.21
CA ALA A 109 8.57 -30.90 26.07
C ALA A 109 9.50 -32.13 25.94
N GLU A 110 8.96 -33.29 25.57
CA GLU A 110 9.74 -34.51 25.30
C GLU A 110 10.50 -34.43 23.97
N GLU A 111 9.88 -33.82 22.95
CA GLU A 111 10.40 -33.84 21.58
C GLU A 111 11.13 -32.54 21.19
N LEU A 112 10.91 -31.43 21.91
CA LEU A 112 11.42 -30.10 21.57
C LEU A 112 12.10 -29.42 22.76
N ASP A 113 13.31 -28.93 22.53
CA ASP A 113 13.96 -27.95 23.41
C ASP A 113 13.43 -26.54 23.08
N ALA A 114 12.40 -26.13 23.82
CA ALA A 114 11.72 -24.86 23.58
C ALA A 114 12.63 -23.63 23.71
N ASP A 115 13.63 -23.66 24.59
CA ASP A 115 14.51 -22.52 24.81
C ASP A 115 15.56 -22.41 23.71
N LYS A 116 16.13 -23.55 23.28
CA LYS A 116 16.99 -23.60 22.10
C LYS A 116 16.27 -23.11 20.84
N ILE A 117 15.05 -23.63 20.58
CA ILE A 117 14.25 -23.23 19.41
C ILE A 117 13.94 -21.73 19.44
N ARG A 118 13.59 -21.18 20.60
CA ARG A 118 13.33 -19.73 20.74
C ARG A 118 14.56 -18.90 20.40
N LYS A 119 15.74 -19.31 20.88
CA LYS A 119 16.99 -18.61 20.61
C LYS A 119 17.33 -18.63 19.12
N GLU A 120 17.30 -19.81 18.50
CA GLU A 120 17.57 -19.98 17.07
C GLU A 120 16.54 -19.23 16.21
N ALA A 121 15.25 -19.36 16.52
CA ALA A 121 14.19 -18.65 15.81
C ALA A 121 14.35 -17.14 15.90
N ARG A 122 14.76 -16.61 17.06
CA ARG A 122 15.01 -15.18 17.24
C ARG A 122 16.17 -14.71 16.35
N GLU A 123 17.30 -15.40 16.38
CA GLU A 123 18.49 -15.06 15.58
C GLU A 123 18.19 -15.05 14.06
N ILE A 124 17.33 -15.97 13.60
CA ILE A 124 16.90 -16.03 12.19
C ILE A 124 15.92 -14.90 11.87
N VAL A 125 14.89 -14.70 12.69
CA VAL A 125 13.84 -13.70 12.46
C VAL A 125 14.42 -12.28 12.47
N GLU A 126 15.44 -12.00 13.27
CA GLU A 126 16.13 -10.71 13.28
C GLU A 126 16.81 -10.37 11.95
N LYS A 127 17.18 -11.37 11.16
CA LYS A 127 17.88 -11.22 9.87
C LYS A 127 16.97 -11.45 8.65
N LEU A 128 15.73 -11.87 8.88
CA LEU A 128 14.83 -12.33 7.82
C LEU A 128 14.31 -11.17 6.96
N ALA A 129 14.85 -11.02 5.75
CA ALA A 129 14.30 -10.12 4.75
C ALA A 129 13.00 -10.69 4.15
N ILE A 130 12.14 -9.79 3.66
CA ILE A 130 10.81 -10.15 3.14
C ILE A 130 10.76 -9.86 1.66
N SER A 131 10.50 -10.91 0.88
CA SER A 131 10.27 -10.80 -0.55
C SER A 131 8.85 -10.32 -0.85
N TYR A 132 8.74 -9.51 -1.90
CA TYR A 132 7.47 -9.02 -2.44
C TYR A 132 7.43 -9.29 -3.95
N ASP A 133 6.31 -9.85 -4.42
CA ASP A 133 6.07 -9.96 -5.85
C ASP A 133 5.68 -8.59 -6.42
N SER A 134 6.63 -7.99 -7.15
CA SER A 134 6.46 -6.69 -7.82
C SER A 134 6.06 -6.82 -9.29
N MET A 135 5.87 -8.04 -9.83
CA MET A 135 5.56 -8.27 -11.25
C MET A 135 4.08 -8.01 -11.60
N LYS A 136 3.61 -6.79 -11.35
CA LYS A 136 2.32 -6.31 -11.88
C LYS A 136 2.42 -6.12 -13.38
N LYS A 137 1.99 -7.14 -14.14
CA LYS A 137 1.87 -7.05 -15.61
C LYS A 137 0.83 -5.99 -15.96
N VAL A 138 1.23 -4.91 -16.63
CA VAL A 138 0.27 -3.89 -17.14
C VAL A 138 -0.52 -4.44 -18.31
N VAL A 139 0.17 -5.17 -19.19
CA VAL A 139 -0.37 -5.74 -20.40
C VAL A 139 0.02 -7.22 -20.47
N ALA A 140 -0.95 -8.06 -20.83
CA ALA A 140 -0.70 -9.45 -21.19
C ALA A 140 -1.04 -9.68 -22.66
N SER A 141 -0.21 -10.46 -23.36
CA SER A 141 -0.60 -10.97 -24.68
C SER A 141 -1.82 -11.88 -24.51
N SER A 142 -2.87 -11.63 -25.27
CA SER A 142 -4.08 -12.43 -25.27
C SER A 142 -4.35 -12.98 -26.66
N LYS A 143 -4.87 -14.21 -26.67
CA LYS A 143 -5.25 -14.94 -27.86
C LYS A 143 -6.67 -15.47 -27.65
N LYS A 144 -7.66 -14.79 -28.21
CA LYS A 144 -9.08 -15.19 -28.12
C LYS A 144 -9.54 -15.80 -29.43
N LYS A 145 -10.20 -16.96 -29.37
CA LYS A 145 -10.86 -17.54 -30.54
C LYS A 145 -11.96 -16.59 -31.01
N LEU A 146 -12.01 -16.34 -32.31
CA LEU A 146 -13.08 -15.54 -32.90
C LEU A 146 -14.29 -16.44 -33.15
N TYR A 147 -15.48 -15.93 -32.81
CA TYR A 147 -16.74 -16.62 -33.03
C TYR A 147 -17.68 -15.75 -33.85
N ARG A 148 -18.48 -16.37 -34.70
CA ARG A 148 -19.65 -15.75 -35.36
C ARG A 148 -20.82 -16.72 -35.24
N ASN A 149 -21.94 -16.26 -34.70
CA ASN A 149 -23.13 -17.08 -34.45
C ASN A 149 -22.83 -18.38 -33.67
N GLY A 150 -22.02 -18.29 -32.62
CA GLY A 150 -21.65 -19.44 -31.76
C GLY A 150 -20.64 -20.42 -32.36
N LYS A 151 -20.22 -20.27 -33.63
CA LYS A 151 -19.21 -21.13 -34.27
C LYS A 151 -17.86 -20.43 -34.38
N SER A 152 -16.78 -21.15 -34.08
CA SER A 152 -15.42 -20.61 -34.22
C SER A 152 -15.12 -20.33 -35.69
N LEU A 153 -14.68 -19.10 -35.98
CA LEU A 153 -14.30 -18.69 -37.33
C LEU A 153 -13.03 -19.42 -37.75
N LYS A 154 -12.98 -19.84 -39.01
CA LYS A 154 -11.83 -20.51 -39.62
C LYS A 154 -11.32 -19.68 -40.80
N ASN A 155 -10.02 -19.71 -41.08
CA ASN A 155 -9.45 -19.14 -42.30
C ASN A 155 -9.81 -20.01 -43.52
N LYS A 156 -9.39 -19.58 -44.72
CA LYS A 156 -9.60 -20.34 -45.97
C LYS A 156 -8.97 -21.75 -45.96
N GLU A 157 -8.02 -22.01 -45.06
CA GLU A 157 -7.33 -23.30 -44.87
C GLU A 157 -7.95 -24.16 -43.76
N GLY A 158 -9.07 -23.75 -43.16
CA GLY A 158 -9.75 -24.50 -42.10
C GLY A 158 -9.16 -24.36 -40.70
N LYS A 159 -8.13 -23.52 -40.49
CA LYS A 159 -7.55 -23.22 -39.16
C LYS A 159 -8.38 -22.18 -38.41
N ILE A 160 -8.55 -22.37 -37.10
CA ILE A 160 -9.29 -21.43 -36.24
C ILE A 160 -8.62 -20.06 -36.22
N LEU A 161 -9.41 -19.01 -36.44
CA LEU A 161 -9.00 -17.63 -36.35
C LEU A 161 -8.97 -17.17 -34.90
N TYR A 162 -7.87 -16.50 -34.55
CA TYR A 162 -7.68 -15.91 -33.23
C TYR A 162 -7.49 -14.40 -33.35
N ALA A 163 -8.20 -13.65 -32.53
CA ALA A 163 -7.83 -12.28 -32.22
C ALA A 163 -6.62 -12.34 -31.29
N LYS A 164 -5.48 -11.85 -31.80
CA LYS A 164 -4.29 -11.60 -30.99
C LYS A 164 -4.29 -10.13 -30.62
N GLY A 165 -3.98 -9.83 -29.37
CA GLY A 165 -3.88 -8.46 -28.91
C GLY A 165 -3.25 -8.39 -27.53
N HIS A 166 -3.18 -7.17 -27.03
CA HIS A 166 -2.69 -6.86 -25.72
C HIS A 166 -3.88 -6.51 -24.83
N THR A 167 -4.04 -7.21 -23.72
CA THR A 167 -5.10 -6.95 -22.75
C THR A 167 -4.52 -6.25 -21.53
N ALA A 168 -5.05 -5.07 -21.22
CA ALA A 168 -4.73 -4.36 -20.00
C ALA A 168 -5.17 -5.17 -18.77
N ARG A 169 -4.30 -5.25 -17.77
CA ARG A 169 -4.52 -5.99 -16.51
C ARG A 169 -4.59 -5.08 -15.28
N ALA A 170 -4.51 -3.77 -15.50
CA ALA A 170 -4.58 -2.74 -14.47
C ALA A 170 -5.58 -1.65 -14.88
N PRO A 171 -6.20 -0.95 -13.91
CA PRO A 171 -7.06 0.20 -14.19
C PRO A 171 -6.24 1.30 -14.88
N LEU A 172 -6.61 1.63 -16.11
CA LEU A 172 -5.86 2.60 -16.92
C LEU A 172 -6.20 4.04 -16.52
N HIS A 173 -7.46 4.30 -16.17
CA HIS A 173 -7.97 5.62 -15.83
C HIS A 173 -9.02 5.53 -14.73
N GLU A 174 -9.34 6.67 -14.15
CA GLU A 174 -10.47 6.80 -13.23
C GLU A 174 -11.80 6.59 -13.98
N GLU A 175 -12.86 6.24 -13.24
CA GLU A 175 -14.19 5.99 -13.83
C GLU A 175 -14.85 7.26 -14.38
N SER A 176 -14.43 8.43 -13.89
CA SER A 176 -15.01 9.71 -14.28
C SER A 176 -14.55 10.15 -15.67
N LEU A 177 -15.52 10.56 -16.48
CA LEU A 177 -15.30 11.20 -17.78
C LEU A 177 -15.44 12.71 -17.63
N TYR A 178 -14.52 13.44 -18.27
CA TYR A 178 -14.45 14.89 -18.23
C TYR A 178 -14.78 15.47 -19.60
N GLY A 179 -15.52 16.57 -19.61
CA GLY A 179 -15.62 17.44 -20.79
C GLY A 179 -14.52 18.50 -20.76
N ALA A 180 -14.45 19.32 -21.80
CA ALA A 180 -13.62 20.51 -21.81
C ALA A 180 -14.42 21.72 -22.30
N VAL A 181 -14.07 22.90 -21.79
CA VAL A 181 -14.59 24.20 -22.21
C VAL A 181 -13.40 25.05 -22.62
N THR A 182 -13.54 25.72 -23.77
CA THR A 182 -12.56 26.68 -24.26
C THR A 182 -12.98 28.08 -23.82
N PHE A 183 -12.02 28.85 -23.31
CA PHE A 183 -12.21 30.24 -22.91
C PHE A 183 -11.92 31.18 -24.08
N ASP A 184 -12.33 32.44 -23.92
CA ASP A 184 -12.09 33.50 -24.90
C ASP A 184 -10.58 33.78 -25.09
N ASP A 185 -9.76 33.49 -24.08
CA ASP A 185 -8.28 33.55 -24.15
C ASP A 185 -7.64 32.36 -24.90
N GLY A 186 -8.45 31.43 -25.40
CA GLY A 186 -8.01 30.21 -26.08
C GLY A 186 -7.55 29.08 -25.15
N SER A 187 -7.54 29.28 -23.83
CA SER A 187 -7.21 28.24 -22.87
C SER A 187 -8.33 27.20 -22.76
N MET A 188 -7.97 25.93 -22.60
CA MET A 188 -8.92 24.84 -22.42
C MET A 188 -8.90 24.39 -20.96
N ARG A 189 -10.05 24.32 -20.30
CA ARG A 189 -10.17 23.73 -18.95
C ARG A 189 -11.17 22.57 -18.93
N TYR A 190 -10.85 21.59 -18.10
CA TYR A 190 -11.68 20.39 -17.96
C TYR A 190 -12.84 20.61 -16.99
N VAL A 191 -13.97 19.99 -17.28
CA VAL A 191 -15.21 20.14 -16.53
C VAL A 191 -15.88 18.79 -16.25
N ILE A 192 -16.57 18.70 -15.12
CA ILE A 192 -17.41 17.56 -14.75
C ILE A 192 -18.75 18.06 -14.20
N ARG A 193 -19.81 17.27 -14.34
CA ARG A 193 -21.11 17.59 -13.74
C ARG A 193 -21.20 16.95 -12.35
N ARG A 194 -21.48 17.76 -11.33
CA ARG A 194 -21.67 17.30 -9.95
C ARG A 194 -23.08 17.64 -9.46
N PRO A 195 -23.72 16.79 -8.65
CA PRO A 195 -25.02 17.08 -8.07
C PRO A 195 -24.94 18.25 -7.09
N VAL A 196 -26.05 18.95 -6.86
CA VAL A 196 -26.10 20.06 -5.88
C VAL A 196 -25.70 19.60 -4.46
N SER A 197 -25.94 18.34 -4.13
CA SER A 197 -25.54 17.74 -2.85
C SER A 197 -24.03 17.53 -2.68
N TYR A 198 -23.23 17.63 -3.75
CA TYR A 198 -21.77 17.49 -3.68
C TYR A 198 -21.09 18.66 -2.97
N PHE A 199 -21.68 19.86 -3.05
CA PHE A 199 -21.05 21.08 -2.57
C PHE A 199 -21.14 21.14 -1.04
N SER A 200 -19.98 21.15 -0.39
CA SER A 200 -19.84 21.14 1.07
C SER A 200 -18.91 22.25 1.59
N SER A 201 -18.26 22.98 0.69
CA SER A 201 -17.31 24.04 1.02
C SER A 201 -17.44 25.21 0.05
N ARG A 202 -17.08 26.42 0.49
CA ARG A 202 -17.08 27.62 -0.37
C ARG A 202 -16.11 27.48 -1.55
N LYS A 203 -14.96 26.81 -1.33
CA LYS A 203 -14.00 26.49 -2.41
C LYS A 203 -14.65 25.69 -3.54
N HIS A 204 -15.46 24.66 -3.23
CA HIS A 204 -16.15 23.88 -4.28
C HIS A 204 -17.17 24.74 -5.06
N VAL A 205 -17.77 25.75 -4.43
CA VAL A 205 -18.72 26.66 -5.10
C VAL A 205 -17.97 27.62 -6.05
N GLU A 206 -16.76 28.04 -5.71
CA GLU A 206 -15.92 28.88 -6.56
C GLU A 206 -15.52 28.18 -7.88
N GLU A 207 -15.41 26.84 -7.84
CA GLU A 207 -15.15 25.97 -8.99
C GLU A 207 -16.33 25.84 -9.97
N ILE A 208 -17.51 26.41 -9.67
CA ILE A 208 -18.66 26.36 -10.59
C ILE A 208 -18.37 27.16 -11.87
N VAL A 209 -18.64 26.55 -13.01
CA VAL A 209 -18.42 27.13 -14.34
C VAL A 209 -19.38 28.29 -14.63
N ASP A 210 -20.66 28.08 -14.31
CA ASP A 210 -21.73 29.05 -14.57
C ASP A 210 -21.76 30.14 -13.49
N THR A 211 -21.43 31.37 -13.87
CA THR A 211 -21.36 32.53 -12.96
C THR A 211 -22.70 32.83 -12.29
N SER A 212 -23.83 32.67 -12.98
CA SER A 212 -25.16 32.94 -12.44
C SER A 212 -25.51 31.96 -11.34
N ILE A 213 -25.30 30.65 -11.60
CA ILE A 213 -25.51 29.60 -10.60
C ILE A 213 -24.58 29.82 -9.40
N ARG A 214 -23.31 30.17 -9.64
CA ARG A 214 -22.34 30.45 -8.59
C ARG A 214 -22.80 31.61 -7.67
N LEU A 215 -23.27 32.70 -8.26
CA LEU A 215 -23.77 33.86 -7.50
C LEU A 215 -25.02 33.52 -6.69
N ILE A 216 -25.96 32.75 -7.26
CA ILE A 216 -27.15 32.29 -6.52
C ILE A 216 -26.72 31.43 -5.32
N PHE A 217 -25.79 30.51 -5.53
CA PHE A 217 -25.27 29.63 -4.49
C PHE A 217 -24.62 30.45 -3.35
N LEU A 218 -23.74 31.39 -3.68
CA LEU A 218 -23.08 32.24 -2.69
C LEU A 218 -24.07 33.11 -1.91
N ARG A 219 -25.07 33.71 -2.57
CA ARG A 219 -26.12 34.48 -1.87
C ARG A 219 -26.92 33.62 -0.89
N MET A 220 -27.22 32.36 -1.24
CA MET A 220 -27.90 31.45 -0.33
C MET A 220 -27.05 31.14 0.91
N LEU A 221 -25.74 30.92 0.73
CA LEU A 221 -24.81 30.72 1.85
C LEU A 221 -24.67 31.98 2.71
N ASP A 222 -24.52 33.14 2.09
CA ASP A 222 -24.40 34.42 2.80
C ASP A 222 -25.71 34.79 3.54
N SER A 223 -26.86 34.27 3.09
CA SER A 223 -28.15 34.37 3.81
C SER A 223 -28.27 33.44 5.03
N GLY A 224 -27.22 32.69 5.36
CA GLY A 224 -27.16 31.80 6.52
C GLY A 224 -27.68 30.37 6.28
N LYS A 225 -28.02 30.00 5.03
CA LYS A 225 -28.47 28.64 4.72
C LYS A 225 -27.29 27.66 4.70
N SER A 226 -27.50 26.48 5.28
CA SER A 226 -26.52 25.40 5.19
C SER A 226 -26.48 24.75 3.80
N PHE A 227 -25.36 24.12 3.44
CA PHE A 227 -25.24 23.36 2.18
C PHE A 227 -26.32 22.27 2.04
N LYS A 228 -26.70 21.64 3.15
CA LYS A 228 -27.76 20.61 3.18
C LYS A 228 -29.12 21.21 2.84
N GLU A 229 -29.48 22.35 3.42
CA GLU A 229 -30.71 23.06 3.09
C GLU A 229 -30.76 23.52 1.63
N ILE A 230 -29.63 23.95 1.07
CA ILE A 230 -29.54 24.33 -0.35
C ILE A 230 -29.74 23.11 -1.24
N ALA A 231 -29.17 21.96 -0.87
CA ALA A 231 -29.35 20.71 -1.61
C ALA A 231 -30.79 20.18 -1.55
N GLU A 232 -31.48 20.32 -0.41
CA GLU A 232 -32.88 19.91 -0.23
C GLU A 232 -33.87 20.87 -0.92
N LYS A 233 -33.71 22.18 -0.72
CA LYS A 233 -34.58 23.19 -1.36
C LYS A 233 -34.32 23.29 -2.86
N GLY A 234 -33.11 22.96 -3.31
CA GLY A 234 -32.72 23.04 -4.71
C GLY A 234 -32.43 24.47 -5.17
N ILE A 235 -31.76 24.57 -6.31
CA ILE A 235 -31.52 25.83 -7.02
C ILE A 235 -32.43 25.83 -8.25
N PHE A 236 -33.10 26.95 -8.50
CA PHE A 236 -33.98 27.11 -9.65
C PHE A 236 -33.47 28.21 -10.55
N LEU A 237 -33.57 27.96 -11.86
CA LEU A 237 -33.30 28.96 -12.89
C LEU A 237 -34.57 29.18 -13.72
N PRO A 238 -34.89 30.42 -14.09
CA PRO A 238 -36.01 30.70 -14.98
C PRO A 238 -35.71 30.13 -16.38
N ASN A 239 -36.67 29.43 -16.97
CA ASN A 239 -36.64 29.06 -18.39
C ASN A 239 -37.01 30.26 -19.27
N ARG A 240 -36.96 30.08 -20.60
CA ARG A 240 -37.34 31.14 -21.57
C ARG A 240 -38.77 31.66 -21.40
N ASN A 241 -39.65 30.89 -20.77
CA ASN A 241 -41.05 31.22 -20.51
C ASN A 241 -41.28 31.78 -19.09
N GLY A 242 -40.21 31.97 -18.29
CA GLY A 242 -40.29 32.47 -16.92
C GLY A 242 -40.59 31.42 -15.85
N GLU A 243 -40.80 30.16 -16.21
CA GLU A 243 -41.03 29.09 -15.24
C GLU A 243 -39.70 28.60 -14.64
N ASN A 244 -39.72 28.29 -13.34
CA ASN A 244 -38.54 27.86 -12.62
C ASN A 244 -38.24 26.38 -12.88
N VAL A 245 -37.05 26.10 -13.42
CA VAL A 245 -36.54 24.74 -13.65
C VAL A 245 -35.51 24.38 -12.58
N PRO A 246 -35.64 23.23 -11.91
CA PRO A 246 -34.69 22.79 -10.90
C PRO A 246 -33.35 22.38 -11.52
N VAL A 247 -32.27 22.93 -10.98
CA VAL A 247 -30.90 22.57 -11.32
C VAL A 247 -30.51 21.34 -10.50
N LYS A 248 -30.41 20.18 -11.15
CA LYS A 248 -29.99 18.93 -10.49
C LYS A 248 -28.47 18.75 -10.45
N ASN A 249 -27.79 19.08 -11.53
CA ASN A 249 -26.36 18.87 -11.73
C ASN A 249 -25.70 20.10 -12.32
N ILE A 250 -24.65 20.58 -11.67
CA ILE A 250 -23.90 21.79 -12.00
C ILE A 250 -22.54 21.40 -12.59
N ARG A 251 -22.08 22.12 -13.62
CA ARG A 251 -20.72 21.95 -14.16
C ARG A 251 -19.71 22.63 -13.25
N THR A 252 -18.68 21.90 -12.86
CA THR A 252 -17.55 22.42 -12.09
C THR A 252 -16.26 22.23 -12.86
N TYR A 253 -15.33 23.18 -12.72
CA TYR A 253 -13.96 23.03 -13.16
C TYR A 253 -13.28 21.90 -12.40
N VAL A 254 -12.30 21.29 -13.06
CA VAL A 254 -11.50 20.22 -12.48
C VAL A 254 -10.03 20.61 -12.59
N GLU A 255 -9.33 20.56 -11.47
CA GLU A 255 -7.88 20.71 -11.45
C GLU A 255 -7.22 19.55 -12.21
N GLY A 256 -6.30 19.89 -13.12
CA GLY A 256 -5.53 18.94 -13.91
C GLY A 256 -5.15 19.53 -15.26
N ASN A 257 -3.87 19.43 -15.63
CA ASN A 257 -3.39 19.77 -16.96
C ASN A 257 -3.36 18.51 -17.82
N ASP A 258 -3.60 18.65 -19.13
CA ASP A 258 -3.36 17.62 -20.15
C ASP A 258 -3.99 16.24 -19.92
N LEU A 259 -5.27 16.20 -19.55
CA LEU A 259 -6.03 14.94 -19.50
C LEU A 259 -6.04 14.26 -20.88
N PRO A 260 -5.74 12.94 -20.98
CA PRO A 260 -5.83 12.24 -22.25
C PRO A 260 -7.24 12.28 -22.85
N LYS A 261 -7.32 12.65 -24.12
CA LYS A 261 -8.57 12.63 -24.89
C LYS A 261 -8.90 11.20 -25.33
N ILE A 262 -10.12 10.75 -25.05
CA ILE A 262 -10.65 9.49 -25.60
C ILE A 262 -11.18 9.77 -27.00
N ARG A 263 -10.78 8.94 -27.96
CA ARG A 263 -11.38 8.92 -29.30
C ARG A 263 -12.55 7.95 -29.28
N THR A 264 -13.76 8.47 -29.42
CA THR A 264 -14.94 7.66 -29.73
C THR A 264 -15.51 8.14 -31.07
N SER A 265 -16.16 7.24 -31.83
CA SER A 265 -16.81 7.58 -33.10
C SER A 265 -17.98 8.55 -32.91
N ASP A 266 -18.64 8.48 -31.75
CA ASP A 266 -19.95 9.09 -31.56
C ASP A 266 -19.90 10.33 -30.65
N ILE A 267 -18.87 10.47 -29.82
CA ILE A 267 -18.74 11.56 -28.83
C ILE A 267 -17.33 12.15 -28.88
N SER A 268 -17.20 13.31 -29.52
CA SER A 268 -15.96 14.09 -29.51
C SER A 268 -15.84 14.90 -28.21
N GLY A 269 -14.64 14.97 -27.64
CA GLY A 269 -14.34 15.91 -26.54
C GLY A 269 -14.43 15.31 -25.13
N LEU A 270 -14.30 14.00 -24.99
CA LEU A 270 -14.17 13.33 -23.69
C LEU A 270 -12.71 13.17 -23.29
N PHE A 271 -12.45 13.39 -22.01
CA PHE A 271 -11.14 13.33 -21.40
C PHE A 271 -11.19 12.47 -20.13
N ILE A 272 -10.04 11.93 -19.73
CA ILE A 272 -9.92 11.05 -18.55
C ILE A 272 -8.76 11.46 -17.66
N LYS A 273 -8.91 11.25 -16.36
CA LYS A 273 -7.77 11.26 -15.44
C LYS A 273 -7.06 9.92 -15.48
N THR A 274 -5.76 9.94 -15.72
CA THR A 274 -4.91 8.76 -15.52
C THR A 274 -4.90 8.47 -14.03
N GLY A 275 -5.35 7.28 -13.62
CA GLY A 275 -5.47 6.92 -12.21
C GLY A 275 -4.12 6.62 -11.58
N GLY A 276 -3.84 5.34 -11.34
CA GLY A 276 -2.59 4.92 -10.70
C GLY A 276 -1.33 5.15 -11.54
N ASN A 277 -0.23 5.43 -10.85
CA ASN A 277 1.11 5.40 -11.43
C ASN A 277 1.62 3.96 -11.48
N TYR A 278 2.26 3.59 -12.59
CA TYR A 278 2.82 2.26 -12.78
C TYR A 278 4.29 2.19 -12.40
N ARG A 279 5.11 3.07 -12.98
CA ARG A 279 6.57 3.03 -12.84
C ARG A 279 7.17 4.42 -12.93
N ILE A 280 8.20 4.69 -12.13
CA ILE A 280 9.01 5.90 -12.21
C ILE A 280 10.42 5.53 -12.67
N GLY A 281 10.93 6.23 -13.69
CA GLY A 281 12.31 6.12 -14.17
C GLY A 281 13.10 7.33 -13.71
N ILE A 282 14.27 7.09 -13.11
CA ILE A 282 15.17 8.13 -12.60
C ILE A 282 16.41 8.17 -13.47
N TYR A 283 16.84 9.37 -13.86
CA TYR A 283 17.94 9.61 -14.78
C TYR A 283 19.01 10.49 -14.14
N GLY A 284 20.27 10.13 -14.36
CA GLY A 284 21.44 10.83 -13.83
C GLY A 284 22.43 9.85 -13.22
N GLU A 285 23.28 10.36 -12.33
CA GLU A 285 24.33 9.58 -11.68
C GLU A 285 23.83 8.95 -10.39
N SER A 286 24.40 7.80 -10.00
CA SER A 286 24.06 7.08 -8.76
C SER A 286 24.36 7.89 -7.50
N ASN A 287 25.44 8.69 -7.53
CA ASN A 287 25.81 9.57 -6.44
C ASN A 287 25.91 11.03 -6.91
N PRO A 288 24.79 11.78 -6.91
CA PRO A 288 24.80 13.15 -7.41
C PRO A 288 25.66 14.01 -6.49
N GLN A 289 26.73 14.58 -7.04
CA GLN A 289 27.51 15.62 -6.36
C GLN A 289 26.59 16.79 -5.97
N LYS A 290 26.98 17.55 -4.94
CA LYS A 290 26.21 18.70 -4.45
C LYS A 290 25.97 19.69 -5.61
N GLY A 291 24.74 19.76 -6.11
CA GLY A 291 24.34 20.60 -7.25
C GLY A 291 24.02 19.85 -8.55
N SER A 292 24.36 18.55 -8.66
CA SER A 292 23.95 17.71 -9.79
C SER A 292 22.44 17.49 -9.75
N LYS A 293 21.74 17.96 -10.79
CA LYS A 293 20.30 17.74 -10.92
C LYS A 293 20.08 16.37 -11.55
N ARG A 294 19.15 15.57 -11.05
CA ARG A 294 18.60 14.41 -11.77
C ARG A 294 17.42 14.82 -12.64
N SER A 295 16.91 13.90 -13.43
CA SER A 295 15.60 14.04 -14.06
C SER A 295 14.81 12.76 -13.88
N PHE A 296 13.50 12.82 -14.11
CA PHE A 296 12.63 11.67 -13.90
C PHE A 296 11.50 11.66 -14.92
N ILE A 297 10.94 10.48 -15.13
CA ILE A 297 9.69 10.29 -15.87
C ILE A 297 8.81 9.36 -15.03
N THR A 298 7.61 9.80 -14.68
CA THR A 298 6.59 8.94 -14.08
C THR A 298 5.61 8.50 -15.17
N ARG A 299 5.40 7.18 -15.31
CA ARG A 299 4.44 6.60 -16.25
C ARG A 299 3.22 6.06 -15.51
N SER A 300 2.03 6.46 -15.95
CA SER A 300 0.78 5.86 -15.50
C SER A 300 0.52 4.50 -16.15
N TYR A 301 -0.42 3.72 -15.61
CA TYR A 301 -0.85 2.47 -16.24
C TYR A 301 -1.37 2.69 -17.67
N PHE A 302 -2.08 3.81 -17.92
CA PHE A 302 -2.55 4.19 -19.24
C PHE A 302 -1.40 4.39 -20.24
N GLU A 303 -0.40 5.18 -19.86
CA GLU A 303 0.76 5.45 -20.72
C GLU A 303 1.57 4.19 -20.98
N ALA A 304 1.81 3.40 -19.92
CA ALA A 304 2.53 2.14 -20.03
C ALA A 304 1.83 1.16 -20.98
N ALA A 305 0.50 0.99 -20.85
CA ALA A 305 -0.27 0.14 -21.76
C ALA A 305 -0.20 0.64 -23.21
N ARG A 306 -0.27 1.95 -23.42
CA ARG A 306 -0.19 2.56 -24.75
C ARG A 306 1.18 2.34 -25.40
N LEU A 307 2.28 2.54 -24.66
CA LEU A 307 3.65 2.32 -25.15
C LEU A 307 3.90 0.85 -25.45
N MET A 308 3.52 -0.05 -24.54
CA MET A 308 3.66 -1.50 -24.72
C MET A 308 2.88 -2.00 -25.95
N ASN A 309 1.65 -1.50 -26.17
CA ASN A 309 0.87 -1.83 -27.36
C ASN A 309 1.53 -1.40 -28.67
N ARG A 310 2.33 -0.33 -28.63
CA ARG A 310 3.09 0.19 -29.77
C ARG A 310 4.48 -0.42 -29.89
N HIS A 311 4.86 -1.33 -28.99
CA HIS A 311 6.20 -1.91 -28.90
C HIS A 311 7.29 -0.84 -28.69
N GLU A 312 6.93 0.25 -28.02
CA GLU A 312 7.85 1.32 -27.63
C GLU A 312 8.39 1.06 -26.21
N PRO A 313 9.65 1.43 -25.91
CA PRO A 313 10.19 1.28 -24.56
C PRO A 313 9.44 2.19 -23.57
N LEU A 314 9.26 1.73 -22.33
CA LEU A 314 8.59 2.51 -21.28
C LEU A 314 9.34 3.81 -20.94
N PHE A 315 10.67 3.73 -21.01
CA PHE A 315 11.59 4.79 -20.69
C PHE A 315 12.62 4.93 -21.82
N PRO A 316 12.88 6.14 -22.34
CA PRO A 316 14.03 6.37 -23.20
C PRO A 316 15.33 6.08 -22.45
N GLN A 317 16.40 5.77 -23.18
CA GLN A 317 17.72 5.58 -22.56
C GLN A 317 18.32 6.88 -22.03
N ILE A 318 18.05 8.00 -22.72
CA ILE A 318 18.51 9.34 -22.36
C ILE A 318 17.30 10.26 -22.21
N HIS A 319 17.27 11.02 -21.12
CA HIS A 319 16.29 12.08 -20.88
C HIS A 319 16.98 13.30 -20.30
N ASN A 320 16.73 14.49 -20.88
CA ASN A 320 17.37 15.76 -20.48
C ASN A 320 18.91 15.66 -20.35
N GLY A 321 19.55 14.97 -21.30
CA GLY A 321 21.00 14.76 -21.34
C GLY A 321 21.55 13.74 -20.34
N LYS A 322 20.70 12.99 -19.64
CA LYS A 322 21.09 12.03 -18.59
C LYS A 322 20.65 10.62 -18.95
N SER A 323 21.49 9.63 -18.65
CA SER A 323 21.17 8.21 -18.81
C SER A 323 20.18 7.73 -17.75
N LEU A 324 19.38 6.72 -18.10
CA LEU A 324 18.51 6.02 -17.17
C LEU A 324 19.36 5.30 -16.11
N LEU A 325 19.18 5.66 -14.85
CA LEU A 325 19.89 5.06 -13.72
C LEU A 325 19.18 3.77 -13.29
N PHE A 326 17.94 3.89 -12.83
CA PHE A 326 17.07 2.75 -12.54
C PHE A 326 15.61 3.17 -12.63
N SER A 327 14.73 2.18 -12.59
CA SER A 327 13.28 2.41 -12.54
C SER A 327 12.63 1.60 -11.43
N LEU A 328 11.70 2.26 -10.74
CA LEU A 328 11.00 1.74 -9.57
C LEU A 328 9.50 1.56 -9.87
N THR A 329 8.95 0.41 -9.50
CA THR A 329 7.50 0.19 -9.37
C THR A 329 7.11 0.08 -7.90
N GLN A 330 5.80 0.03 -7.62
CA GLN A 330 5.34 -0.37 -6.29
C GLN A 330 5.86 -1.76 -5.94
N ASP A 331 6.14 -1.97 -4.65
CA ASP A 331 6.62 -3.21 -4.04
C ASP A 331 8.06 -3.62 -4.46
N GLU A 332 8.71 -2.89 -5.38
CA GLU A 332 10.15 -3.05 -5.62
C GLU A 332 10.95 -2.53 -4.42
N MET A 333 12.13 -3.12 -4.23
CA MET A 333 12.97 -2.88 -3.06
C MET A 333 14.22 -2.07 -3.39
N VAL A 334 14.63 -1.26 -2.42
CA VAL A 334 15.78 -0.36 -2.50
C VAL A 334 16.54 -0.42 -1.18
N ILE A 335 17.85 -0.60 -1.26
CA ILE A 335 18.75 -0.39 -0.14
C ILE A 335 19.20 1.06 -0.14
N LEU A 336 18.98 1.75 0.97
CA LEU A 336 19.32 3.17 1.11
C LEU A 336 20.69 3.38 1.73
N PHE A 337 21.33 4.49 1.34
CA PHE A 337 22.58 4.98 1.90
C PHE A 337 22.54 6.50 2.12
N ASP A 338 23.31 7.01 3.07
CA ASP A 338 23.35 8.41 3.44
C ASP A 338 24.35 9.20 2.60
N GLN A 339 25.58 8.70 2.44
CA GLN A 339 26.65 9.42 1.73
C GLN A 339 27.10 8.71 0.46
N HIS A 340 27.51 7.44 0.57
CA HIS A 340 28.08 6.68 -0.55
C HIS A 340 27.61 5.23 -0.51
N GLU A 341 27.59 4.57 -1.67
CA GLU A 341 27.21 3.15 -1.80
C GLU A 341 28.15 2.20 -1.03
N ASP A 342 29.40 2.60 -0.83
CA ASP A 342 30.44 1.81 -0.15
C ASP A 342 30.19 1.66 1.35
N GLU A 343 29.29 2.45 1.93
CA GLU A 343 28.89 2.30 3.34
C GLU A 343 28.01 1.06 3.56
N ILE A 344 27.49 0.45 2.48
CA ILE A 344 26.64 -0.73 2.55
C ILE A 344 27.51 -1.97 2.75
N GLN A 345 27.37 -2.59 3.92
CA GLN A 345 28.01 -3.86 4.25
C GLN A 345 27.16 -5.03 3.75
N TRP A 346 27.54 -5.59 2.60
CA TRP A 346 26.78 -6.68 1.96
C TRP A 346 26.88 -8.02 2.70
N ASP A 347 27.91 -8.20 3.52
CA ASP A 347 28.12 -9.41 4.31
C ASP A 347 27.42 -9.36 5.68
N GLU A 348 26.75 -8.25 6.02
CA GLU A 348 26.09 -8.04 7.31
C GLU A 348 24.55 -7.99 7.17
N PRO A 349 23.84 -9.12 7.35
CA PRO A 349 22.38 -9.20 7.11
C PRO A 349 21.56 -8.20 7.92
N VAL A 350 21.96 -7.90 9.16
CA VAL A 350 21.23 -6.97 10.04
C VAL A 350 21.32 -5.53 9.52
N SER A 351 22.51 -5.13 9.03
CA SER A 351 22.73 -3.82 8.42
C SER A 351 21.88 -3.68 7.14
N LEU A 352 21.89 -4.71 6.27
CA LEU A 352 21.07 -4.74 5.07
C LEU A 352 19.57 -4.69 5.41
N PHE A 353 19.12 -5.46 6.40
CA PHE A 353 17.73 -5.48 6.85
C PHE A 353 17.25 -4.08 7.26
N ASN A 354 18.05 -3.36 8.04
CA ASN A 354 17.73 -2.00 8.48
C ASN A 354 17.73 -0.98 7.32
N ARG A 355 18.54 -1.21 6.29
CA ARG A 355 18.64 -0.33 5.11
C ARG A 355 17.69 -0.69 3.98
N LEU A 356 16.95 -1.79 4.10
CA LEU A 356 16.05 -2.32 3.07
C LEU A 356 14.64 -1.74 3.18
N PHE A 357 14.23 -1.02 2.12
CA PHE A 357 12.93 -0.40 2.00
C PHE A 357 12.18 -0.88 0.76
N LYS A 358 10.86 -0.94 0.84
CA LYS A 358 9.96 -1.14 -0.31
C LYS A 358 9.35 0.18 -0.77
N VAL A 359 9.14 0.31 -2.07
CA VAL A 359 8.46 1.46 -2.67
C VAL A 359 6.95 1.30 -2.51
N VAL A 360 6.29 2.28 -1.89
CA VAL A 360 4.83 2.23 -1.63
C VAL A 360 4.07 3.20 -2.53
N LYS A 361 4.55 4.43 -2.67
CA LYS A 361 3.91 5.46 -3.52
C LYS A 361 4.95 6.31 -4.21
N PHE A 362 4.59 6.81 -5.39
CA PHE A 362 5.29 7.90 -6.05
C PHE A 362 4.31 8.70 -6.90
N ASP A 363 4.61 9.99 -7.10
CA ASP A 363 3.72 10.92 -7.80
C ASP A 363 4.31 11.45 -9.12
N GLN A 364 3.56 12.33 -9.77
CA GLN A 364 3.95 12.98 -11.02
C GLN A 364 4.97 14.13 -10.81
N ASN A 365 5.20 14.53 -9.55
CA ASN A 365 6.21 15.51 -9.17
C ASN A 365 7.55 14.85 -8.78
N GLY A 366 7.61 13.51 -8.86
CA GLY A 366 8.77 12.70 -8.55
C GLY A 366 9.04 12.56 -7.05
N ASN A 367 8.05 12.77 -6.20
CA ASN A 367 8.12 12.37 -4.79
C ASN A 367 7.96 10.86 -4.68
N ILE A 368 8.73 10.23 -3.80
CA ILE A 368 8.80 8.78 -3.61
C ILE A 368 8.68 8.49 -2.12
N ILE A 369 7.75 7.62 -1.75
CA ILE A 369 7.53 7.17 -0.38
C ILE A 369 7.93 5.71 -0.27
N LEU A 370 8.88 5.47 0.63
CA LEU A 370 9.47 4.18 0.94
C LEU A 370 9.08 3.78 2.36
N VAL A 371 8.88 2.49 2.60
CA VAL A 371 8.57 1.93 3.92
C VAL A 371 9.51 0.77 4.19
N ARG A 372 9.92 0.55 5.45
CA ARG A 372 10.71 -0.64 5.79
C ARG A 372 10.01 -1.91 5.30
N HIS A 373 10.76 -2.81 4.68
CA HIS A 373 10.19 -3.97 4.01
C HIS A 373 9.44 -4.92 4.96
N ASN A 374 9.80 -4.96 6.25
CA ASN A 374 9.17 -5.83 7.25
C ASN A 374 7.82 -5.31 7.77
N LEU A 375 7.51 -4.02 7.62
CA LEU A 375 6.32 -3.43 8.23
C LEU A 375 5.04 -3.65 7.40
N ALA A 376 3.98 -4.03 8.11
CA ALA A 376 2.61 -4.15 7.64
C ALA A 376 1.80 -2.88 7.96
N ASN A 377 0.80 -2.58 7.11
CA ASN A 377 -0.26 -1.60 7.41
C ASN A 377 0.20 -0.18 7.81
N VAL A 378 1.42 0.21 7.41
CA VAL A 378 1.97 1.54 7.72
C VAL A 378 1.12 2.63 7.09
N LYS A 379 0.62 3.56 7.92
CA LYS A 379 -0.09 4.76 7.45
C LYS A 379 0.93 5.78 6.95
N VAL A 380 1.30 5.66 5.68
CA VAL A 380 2.38 6.47 5.05
C VAL A 380 2.30 7.98 5.31
N ASP A 381 1.11 8.56 5.46
CA ASP A 381 0.95 10.00 5.68
C ASP A 381 1.27 10.43 7.12
N LYS A 382 1.17 9.51 8.09
CA LYS A 382 1.41 9.75 9.52
C LYS A 382 2.56 8.91 10.10
N GLY A 383 3.17 8.06 9.28
CA GLY A 383 4.23 7.15 9.72
C GLY A 383 5.49 7.92 10.12
N MET A 384 6.14 7.41 11.17
CA MET A 384 7.32 8.03 11.77
C MET A 384 8.47 8.04 10.74
N PRO A 385 9.11 9.20 10.49
CA PRO A 385 10.21 9.26 9.53
C PRO A 385 11.43 8.49 10.02
N VAL A 386 12.13 7.83 9.11
CA VAL A 386 13.46 7.26 9.38
C VAL A 386 14.52 8.37 9.25
N SER A 387 15.16 8.68 10.39
CA SER A 387 16.27 9.63 10.50
C SER A 387 17.65 8.97 10.38
N ASP A 388 17.81 7.75 10.91
CA ASP A 388 19.05 6.96 10.92
C ASP A 388 18.80 5.60 10.26
N LEU A 389 19.52 5.32 9.16
CA LEU A 389 19.38 4.09 8.39
C LEU A 389 19.98 2.86 9.09
N ASN A 390 20.84 3.05 10.11
CA ASN A 390 21.48 1.96 10.84
C ASN A 390 20.62 1.43 11.99
N ARG A 391 19.63 2.22 12.43
CA ARG A 391 18.70 1.83 13.49
C ARG A 391 17.44 1.23 12.90
N SER A 392 16.75 0.40 13.68
CA SER A 392 15.43 -0.15 13.34
C SER A 392 14.28 0.84 13.59
N GLN A 393 14.57 2.02 14.15
CA GLN A 393 13.58 3.07 14.42
C GLN A 393 13.07 3.74 13.13
N GLY A 394 11.82 4.18 13.18
CA GLY A 394 11.13 4.84 12.07
C GLY A 394 10.55 3.85 11.07
N GLU A 395 9.53 4.29 10.34
CA GLU A 395 8.72 3.45 9.47
C GLU A 395 8.84 3.87 8.00
N VAL A 396 8.88 5.18 7.76
CA VAL A 396 8.71 5.77 6.43
C VAL A 396 9.94 6.61 6.06
N ARG A 397 10.46 6.43 4.86
CA ARG A 397 11.42 7.35 4.25
C ARG A 397 10.75 8.09 3.09
N ARG A 398 10.68 9.42 3.20
CA ARG A 398 10.16 10.29 2.14
C ARG A 398 11.34 10.85 1.37
N ALA A 399 11.42 10.54 0.10
CA ALA A 399 12.47 10.98 -0.79
C ALA A 399 11.86 11.64 -2.03
N ASN A 400 12.71 12.25 -2.83
CA ASN A 400 12.37 12.79 -4.13
C ASN A 400 13.33 12.17 -5.16
N PHE A 401 12.96 12.15 -6.44
CA PHE A 401 13.80 11.66 -7.54
C PHE A 401 15.23 12.23 -7.50
N ASN A 402 15.38 13.46 -7.01
CA ASN A 402 16.67 14.13 -6.90
C ASN A 402 17.45 13.76 -5.62
N THR A 403 16.77 13.31 -4.56
CA THR A 403 17.38 13.07 -3.24
C THR A 403 17.47 11.60 -2.86
N ILE A 404 16.79 10.70 -3.58
CA ILE A 404 16.85 9.27 -3.31
C ILE A 404 18.26 8.74 -3.55
N LYS A 405 18.89 8.26 -2.49
CA LYS A 405 20.20 7.61 -2.50
C LYS A 405 20.00 6.15 -2.16
N GLY A 406 20.00 5.30 -3.17
CA GLY A 406 19.78 3.89 -2.96
C GLY A 406 20.02 3.04 -4.19
N ILE A 407 20.30 1.77 -3.92
CA ILE A 407 20.54 0.73 -4.92
C ILE A 407 19.28 -0.12 -5.01
N LYS A 408 18.77 -0.32 -6.22
CA LYS A 408 17.66 -1.23 -6.46
C LYS A 408 18.12 -2.67 -6.22
N VAL A 409 17.34 -3.43 -5.45
CA VAL A 409 17.64 -4.82 -5.12
C VAL A 409 16.40 -5.71 -5.32
N ILE A 410 16.65 -7.00 -5.50
CA ILE A 410 15.64 -8.05 -5.44
C ILE A 410 15.90 -8.87 -4.18
N VAL A 411 14.83 -9.25 -3.51
CA VAL A 411 14.89 -10.26 -2.45
C VAL A 411 14.27 -11.52 -3.01
N ASN A 412 15.07 -12.58 -3.11
CA ASN A 412 14.60 -13.86 -3.66
C ASN A 412 13.63 -14.56 -2.69
N GLU A 413 13.06 -15.69 -3.10
CA GLU A 413 12.06 -16.42 -2.30
C GLU A 413 12.61 -16.91 -0.94
N CYS A 414 13.93 -17.02 -0.81
CA CYS A 414 14.63 -17.42 0.41
C CYS A 414 15.02 -16.24 1.31
N GLY A 415 14.74 -14.99 0.89
CA GLY A 415 15.11 -13.80 1.66
C GLY A 415 16.53 -13.28 1.40
N GLU A 416 17.23 -13.81 0.39
CA GLU A 416 18.56 -13.32 0.04
C GLU A 416 18.46 -12.08 -0.85
N ILE A 417 19.36 -11.13 -0.63
CA ILE A 417 19.34 -9.82 -1.27
C ILE A 417 20.34 -9.83 -2.42
N GLU A 418 19.86 -9.57 -3.63
CA GLU A 418 20.65 -9.52 -4.85
C GLU A 418 20.54 -8.13 -5.51
N ARG A 419 21.65 -7.66 -6.10
CA ARG A 419 21.66 -6.41 -6.87
C ARG A 419 20.99 -6.62 -8.22
N CYS A 420 20.21 -5.63 -8.66
CA CYS A 420 19.55 -5.63 -9.99
C CYS A 420 20.49 -5.25 -11.13
#